data_AF-A0A3D5R3V3-F1
#
_entry.id   AF-A0A3D5R3V3-F1
#
_cell.length_a   1.000
_cell.length_b   1.000
_cell.length_c   1.000
_cell.angle_alpha   90.00
_cell.angle_beta   90.00
_cell.angle_gamma   90.00
#
_symmetry.space_group_name_H-M   'P 1'
#
loop_
_entity.id
_entity.type
_entity.pdbx_description
1 polymer ?
#
loop_
_entity_poly.entity_id
_entity_poly.type
_entity_poly.pdbx_seq_one_letter_code
_entity_poly.pdbx_strand_id
1 'polypeptide(L)'
;ASFAAALAAIFEEFRNNWKKIYEELEKLRTRIVNAGKEPTYGLHRKKQMPFFRMFNREIFGAGMPADESLLWTGAEPTSDYGMAQEDRTSHLVDLTQQVFLVVERELKLTGFWESIPAQNKLKADIQATLLSPDFSKLPGVVKNRAHIISRIMEIAYRKNDTILYAE
;
A
#
# COMPACT_ATOMS: atom_id res chain seq x y z
N ALA A 1 11.93 -2.42 -5.58
CA ALA A 1 13.14 -1.79 -6.14
C ALA A 1 13.12 -0.30 -5.81
N SER A 2 14.28 0.32 -5.55
CA SER A 2 14.39 1.78 -5.44
C SER A 2 14.31 2.42 -6.83
N PHE A 3 14.00 3.71 -6.91
CA PHE A 3 14.01 4.47 -8.17
C PHE A 3 15.36 4.32 -8.89
N ALA A 4 16.46 4.44 -8.15
CA ALA A 4 17.81 4.29 -8.68
C ALA A 4 18.07 2.87 -9.23
N ALA A 5 17.55 1.83 -8.58
CA ALA A 5 17.70 0.45 -9.06
C ALA A 5 16.92 0.20 -10.37
N ALA A 6 15.73 0.78 -10.51
CA ALA A 6 14.96 0.70 -11.74
C ALA A 6 15.67 1.45 -12.90
N LEU A 7 16.22 2.63 -12.61
CA LEU A 7 16.98 3.42 -13.58
C LEU A 7 18.25 2.70 -14.04
N ALA A 8 18.99 2.11 -13.10
CA ALA A 8 20.19 1.32 -13.39
C ALA A 8 19.88 0.09 -14.25
N ALA A 9 18.78 -0.62 -13.98
CA ALA A 9 18.36 -1.77 -14.78
C ALA A 9 18.04 -1.36 -16.24
N ILE A 10 17.34 -0.24 -16.45
CA ILE A 10 17.03 0.29 -17.79
C ILE A 10 18.33 0.60 -18.55
N PHE A 11 19.30 1.25 -17.91
CA PHE A 11 20.57 1.58 -18.54
C PHE A 11 21.43 0.34 -18.83
N GLU A 12 21.44 -0.67 -17.95
CA GLU A 12 22.20 -1.90 -18.17
C GLU A 12 21.59 -2.73 -19.31
N GLU A 13 20.26 -2.89 -19.32
CA GLU A 13 19.52 -3.72 -20.28
C GLU A 13 19.52 -3.12 -21.70
N PHE A 14 19.51 -1.79 -21.81
CA PHE A 14 19.41 -1.08 -23.10
C PHE A 14 20.63 -0.21 -23.44
N ARG A 15 21.80 -0.47 -22.84
CA ARG A 15 23.05 0.31 -23.00
C ARG A 15 23.43 0.69 -24.43
N ASN A 16 23.07 -0.12 -25.42
CA ASN A 16 23.40 0.09 -26.84
C ASN A 16 22.20 0.57 -27.69
N ASN A 17 21.05 0.86 -27.07
CA ASN A 17 19.82 1.27 -27.75
C ASN A 17 19.19 2.49 -27.07
N TRP A 18 19.72 3.67 -27.41
CA TRP A 18 19.25 4.95 -26.89
C TRP A 18 17.75 5.22 -27.12
N LYS A 19 17.19 4.73 -28.23
CA LYS A 19 15.75 4.84 -28.51
C LYS A 19 14.93 4.06 -27.47
N LYS A 20 15.35 2.84 -27.15
CA LYS A 20 14.67 1.99 -26.17
C LYS A 20 14.86 2.47 -24.73
N ILE A 21 16.02 3.03 -24.39
CA ILE A 21 16.24 3.74 -23.12
C ILE A 21 15.21 4.88 -22.98
N TYR A 22 15.06 5.72 -24.00
CA TYR A 22 14.10 6.82 -23.98
C TYR A 22 12.66 6.34 -23.80
N GLU A 23 12.24 5.30 -24.52
CA GLU A 23 10.90 4.72 -24.40
C GLU A 23 10.62 4.18 -22.99
N GLU A 24 11.57 3.47 -22.37
CA GLU A 24 11.41 2.96 -21.00
C GLU A 24 11.43 4.07 -19.95
N LEU A 25 12.24 5.12 -20.14
CA LEU A 25 12.22 6.30 -19.27
C LEU A 25 10.90 7.07 -19.39
N GLU A 26 10.30 7.17 -20.58
CA GLU A 26 9.00 7.83 -20.75
C GLU A 26 7.86 7.01 -20.13
N LYS A 27 7.92 5.67 -20.23
CA LYS A 27 7.02 4.79 -19.48
C LYS A 27 7.17 4.98 -17.97
N LEU A 28 8.40 5.07 -17.46
CA LEU A 28 8.67 5.32 -16.04
C LEU A 28 8.13 6.69 -15.61
N ARG A 29 8.37 7.74 -16.39
CA ARG A 29 7.84 9.09 -16.17
C ARG A 29 6.31 9.08 -16.10
N THR A 30 5.66 8.43 -17.07
CA THR A 30 4.20 8.34 -17.15
C THR A 30 3.62 7.62 -15.92
N ARG A 31 4.26 6.54 -15.47
CA ARG A 31 3.88 5.85 -14.22
C ARG A 31 3.98 6.76 -12.99
N ILE A 32 5.04 7.57 -12.89
CA ILE A 32 5.21 8.52 -11.77
C ILE A 32 4.12 9.59 -11.80
N VAL A 33 3.82 10.14 -12.98
CA VAL A 33 2.76 11.15 -13.15
C VAL A 33 1.38 10.56 -12.81
N ASN A 34 1.08 9.35 -13.30
CA ASN A 34 -0.20 8.70 -13.06
C ASN A 34 -0.37 8.24 -11.60
N ALA A 35 0.71 7.84 -10.92
CA ALA A 35 0.66 7.58 -9.48
C ALA A 35 0.28 8.82 -8.66
N GLY A 36 0.51 10.03 -9.20
CA GLY A 36 0.04 11.29 -8.61
C GLY A 36 -1.46 11.55 -8.79
N LYS A 37 -2.10 10.88 -9.75
CA LYS A 37 -3.53 11.01 -10.13
C LYS A 37 -4.42 9.90 -9.55
N GLU A 38 -3.85 8.98 -8.79
CA GLU A 38 -4.59 7.90 -8.12
C GLU A 38 -5.71 8.48 -7.24
N PRO A 39 -6.97 8.01 -7.41
CA PRO A 39 -8.06 8.44 -6.55
C PRO A 39 -7.74 8.03 -5.11
N THR A 40 -7.95 8.95 -4.18
CA THR A 40 -7.58 8.71 -2.78
C THR A 40 -8.72 8.13 -1.96
N TYR A 41 -9.94 8.05 -2.49
CA TYR A 41 -11.10 7.49 -1.78
C TYR A 41 -11.34 8.12 -0.40
N GLY A 42 -11.03 9.41 -0.25
CA GLY A 42 -11.09 10.13 1.04
C GLY A 42 -9.89 9.90 1.97
N LEU A 43 -8.91 9.06 1.58
CA LEU A 43 -7.68 8.84 2.32
C LEU A 43 -6.63 9.94 2.09
N HIS A 44 -5.77 10.14 3.08
CA HIS A 44 -4.64 11.06 2.96
C HIS A 44 -3.55 10.48 2.06
N ARG A 45 -3.21 11.21 0.99
CA ARG A 45 -2.30 10.73 -0.08
C ARG A 45 -0.91 10.31 0.40
N LYS A 46 -0.30 11.09 1.29
CA LYS A 46 1.05 10.79 1.84
C LYS A 46 1.03 9.82 3.02
N LYS A 47 0.09 10.00 3.96
CA LYS A 47 0.02 9.26 5.23
C LYS A 47 -0.62 7.88 5.11
N GLN A 48 -1.73 7.78 4.40
CA GLN A 48 -2.60 6.60 4.42
C GLN A 48 -2.48 5.74 3.15
N MET A 49 -2.36 6.36 1.97
CA MET A 49 -2.25 5.59 0.71
C MET A 49 -1.08 4.59 0.66
N PRO A 50 0.07 4.78 1.34
CA PRO A 50 1.07 3.72 1.43
C PRO A 50 0.55 2.42 2.08
N PHE A 51 -0.31 2.52 3.09
CA PHE A 51 -0.95 1.36 3.71
C PHE A 51 -2.02 0.77 2.80
N PHE A 52 -2.88 1.60 2.19
CA PHE A 52 -3.92 1.14 1.25
C PHE A 52 -3.34 0.29 0.12
N ARG A 53 -2.32 0.80 -0.58
CA ARG A 53 -1.65 0.07 -1.68
C ARG A 53 -1.03 -1.24 -1.22
N MET A 54 -0.48 -1.24 0.00
CA MET A 54 0.08 -2.45 0.61
C MET A 54 -1.01 -3.48 0.89
N PHE A 55 -2.09 -3.09 1.57
CA PHE A 55 -3.22 -4.00 1.84
C PHE A 55 -3.82 -4.56 0.56
N ASN A 56 -4.04 -3.70 -0.44
CA ASN A 56 -4.57 -4.14 -1.72
C ASN A 56 -3.72 -5.28 -2.33
N ARG A 57 -2.39 -5.11 -2.32
CA ARG A 57 -1.46 -6.12 -2.84
C ARG A 57 -1.40 -7.39 -2.00
N GLU A 58 -1.38 -7.27 -0.67
CA GLU A 58 -1.20 -8.43 0.22
C GLU A 58 -2.48 -9.25 0.43
N ILE A 59 -3.66 -8.62 0.33
CA ILE A 59 -4.97 -9.25 0.56
C ILE A 59 -5.53 -9.83 -0.75
N PHE A 60 -5.43 -9.08 -1.84
CA PHE A 60 -6.05 -9.43 -3.12
C PHE A 60 -5.05 -9.67 -4.26
N GLY A 61 -3.75 -9.66 -3.98
CA GLY A 61 -2.70 -9.89 -4.99
C GLY A 61 -2.56 -8.77 -6.02
N ALA A 62 -1.75 -9.00 -7.05
CA ALA A 62 -1.52 -8.07 -8.17
C ALA A 62 -2.73 -7.96 -9.14
N GLY A 63 -3.94 -8.30 -8.69
CA GLY A 63 -5.16 -8.35 -9.50
C GLY A 63 -5.85 -7.01 -9.71
N MET A 64 -5.35 -5.91 -9.15
CA MET A 64 -5.72 -4.57 -9.61
C MET A 64 -4.66 -4.10 -10.61
N PRO A 65 -5.02 -3.80 -11.87
CA PRO A 65 -4.11 -3.08 -12.74
C PRO A 65 -3.68 -1.78 -12.03
N ALA A 66 -2.39 -1.44 -12.11
CA ALA A 66 -1.84 -0.19 -11.57
C ALA A 66 -2.43 1.08 -12.23
N ASP A 67 -3.36 0.88 -13.16
CA ASP A 67 -4.11 1.88 -13.88
C ASP A 67 -5.60 1.56 -13.75
N GLU A 68 -6.26 2.20 -12.79
CA GLU A 68 -7.71 2.10 -12.63
C GLU A 68 -8.47 2.76 -13.78
N SER A 69 -7.82 3.57 -14.64
CA SER A 69 -8.49 4.13 -15.83
C SER A 69 -8.80 3.06 -16.89
N LEU A 70 -8.13 1.91 -16.84
CA LEU A 70 -8.42 0.75 -17.69
C LEU A 70 -9.63 -0.08 -17.18
N LEU A 71 -10.13 0.18 -15.97
CA LEU A 71 -11.29 -0.50 -15.39
C LEU A 71 -12.63 0.16 -15.78
N TRP A 72 -12.61 1.35 -16.37
CA TRP A 72 -13.79 2.04 -16.93
C TRP A 72 -14.01 1.67 -18.40
N THR A 73 -13.89 0.38 -18.76
CA THR A 73 -14.31 -0.10 -20.08
C THR A 73 -15.71 -0.73 -20.07
N GLY A 74 -16.45 -0.66 -18.95
CA GLY A 74 -17.82 -1.20 -18.85
C GLY A 74 -17.89 -2.73 -18.88
N ALA A 75 -16.74 -3.41 -18.91
CA ALA A 75 -16.64 -4.83 -18.69
C ALA A 75 -16.34 -5.05 -17.21
N GLU A 76 -17.33 -5.50 -16.43
CA GLU A 76 -17.09 -5.93 -15.05
C GLU A 76 -16.06 -7.07 -15.08
N PRO A 77 -14.84 -6.87 -14.55
CA PRO A 77 -13.94 -7.98 -14.39
C PRO A 77 -14.57 -8.84 -13.30
N THR A 78 -15.08 -10.02 -13.69
CA THR A 78 -15.54 -11.04 -12.76
C THR A 78 -14.44 -11.24 -11.73
N SER A 79 -14.65 -10.75 -10.51
CA SER A 79 -13.63 -10.85 -9.49
C SER A 79 -13.51 -12.32 -9.12
N ASP A 80 -12.31 -12.88 -9.19
CA ASP A 80 -12.00 -14.26 -8.78
C ASP A 80 -12.23 -14.48 -7.26
N TYR A 81 -12.70 -13.42 -6.57
CA TYR A 81 -12.88 -13.30 -5.13
C TYR A 81 -14.37 -13.27 -4.71
N GLY A 82 -15.32 -13.31 -5.64
CA GLY A 82 -16.76 -13.35 -5.33
C GLY A 82 -17.30 -12.10 -4.62
N MET A 83 -16.63 -10.96 -4.77
CA MET A 83 -16.97 -9.68 -4.12
C MET A 83 -16.99 -8.54 -5.15
N ALA A 84 -17.94 -7.61 -5.03
CA ALA A 84 -17.98 -6.43 -5.88
C ALA A 84 -16.77 -5.51 -5.65
N GLN A 85 -16.34 -4.81 -6.69
CA GLN A 85 -15.16 -3.95 -6.63
C GLN A 85 -15.34 -2.75 -5.67
N GLU A 86 -16.55 -2.20 -5.59
CA GLU A 86 -16.89 -1.10 -4.67
C GLU A 86 -16.83 -1.55 -3.21
N ASP A 87 -17.36 -2.75 -2.92
CA ASP A 87 -17.27 -3.35 -1.59
C ASP A 87 -15.81 -3.56 -1.19
N ARG A 88 -15.00 -4.13 -2.09
CA ARG A 88 -13.56 -4.32 -1.85
C ARG A 88 -12.86 -3.00 -1.52
N THR A 89 -13.16 -1.95 -2.28
CA THR A 89 -12.56 -0.62 -2.08
C THR A 89 -12.97 -0.06 -0.71
N SER A 90 -14.25 -0.18 -0.35
CA SER A 90 -14.78 0.29 0.93
C SER A 90 -14.13 -0.42 2.12
N HIS A 91 -13.99 -1.76 2.07
CA HIS A 91 -13.31 -2.53 3.12
C HIS A 91 -11.82 -2.15 3.23
N LEU A 92 -11.14 -1.90 2.11
CA LEU A 92 -9.74 -1.46 2.11
C LEU A 92 -9.57 -0.06 2.69
N VAL A 93 -10.49 0.85 2.39
CA VAL A 93 -10.50 2.22 2.95
C VAL A 93 -10.67 2.15 4.47
N ASP A 94 -11.67 1.42 4.95
CA ASP A 94 -11.94 1.26 6.39
C ASP A 94 -10.75 0.62 7.11
N LEU A 95 -10.22 -0.51 6.60
CA LEU A 95 -9.03 -1.15 7.16
C LEU A 95 -7.83 -0.19 7.22
N THR A 96 -7.63 0.59 6.16
CA THR A 96 -6.54 1.58 6.10
C THR A 96 -6.71 2.64 7.17
N GLN A 97 -7.92 3.17 7.37
CA GLN A 97 -8.20 4.18 8.38
C GLN A 97 -7.98 3.62 9.79
N GLN A 98 -8.52 2.45 10.10
CA GLN A 98 -8.40 1.84 11.43
C GLN A 98 -6.95 1.51 11.79
N VAL A 99 -6.20 0.88 10.87
CA VAL A 99 -4.78 0.60 11.11
C VAL A 99 -3.98 1.89 11.23
N PHE A 100 -4.25 2.89 10.40
CA PHE A 100 -3.56 4.17 10.47
C PHE A 100 -3.75 4.86 11.82
N LEU A 101 -4.96 4.87 12.38
CA LEU A 101 -5.23 5.46 13.70
C LEU A 101 -4.42 4.78 14.81
N VAL A 102 -4.35 3.45 14.79
CA VAL A 102 -3.56 2.68 15.76
C VAL A 102 -2.07 3.00 15.63
N VAL A 103 -1.55 3.01 14.40
CA VAL A 103 -0.14 3.34 14.13
C VAL A 103 0.19 4.76 14.54
N GLU A 104 -0.60 5.74 14.10
CA GLU A 104 -0.36 7.16 14.39
C GLU A 104 -0.37 7.43 15.90
N ARG A 105 -1.31 6.83 16.63
CA ARG A 105 -1.41 6.96 18.08
C ARG A 105 -0.15 6.50 18.80
N GLU A 106 0.39 5.33 18.43
CA GLU A 106 1.60 4.80 19.07
C GLU A 106 2.86 5.57 18.63
N LEU A 107 2.94 6.00 17.36
CA LEU A 107 4.08 6.79 16.85
C LEU A 107 4.19 8.18 17.47
N LYS A 108 3.09 8.74 17.99
CA LYS A 108 3.10 10.02 18.74
C LYS A 108 3.80 9.92 20.10
N LEU A 109 4.05 8.71 20.61
CA LEU A 109 4.73 8.51 21.89
C LEU A 109 6.25 8.72 21.75
N THR A 110 6.82 9.53 22.63
CA THR A 110 8.26 9.77 22.68
C THR A 110 9.02 8.48 22.96
N GLY A 111 10.08 8.20 22.19
CA GLY A 111 10.88 6.99 22.35
C GLY A 111 10.19 5.69 21.90
N PHE A 112 9.10 5.77 21.13
CA PHE A 112 8.38 4.58 20.64
C PHE A 112 9.31 3.52 20.02
N TRP A 113 10.22 3.93 19.12
CA TRP A 113 11.14 3.01 18.44
C TRP A 113 12.22 2.41 19.35
N GLU A 114 12.47 3.00 20.52
CA GLU A 114 13.42 2.49 21.51
C GLU A 114 12.76 1.50 22.47
N SER A 115 11.42 1.51 22.54
CA SER A 115 10.62 0.66 23.44
C SER A 115 10.12 -0.61 22.73
N ILE A 116 10.82 -1.73 22.95
CA ILE A 116 10.35 -3.06 22.53
C ILE A 116 8.94 -3.36 23.05
N PRO A 117 8.58 -3.05 24.31
CA PRO A 117 7.21 -3.22 24.79
C PRO A 117 6.17 -2.43 23.98
N ALA A 118 6.46 -1.16 23.63
CA ALA A 118 5.56 -0.35 22.82
C ALA A 118 5.40 -0.90 21.39
N GLN A 119 6.48 -1.37 20.78
CA GLN A 119 6.43 -2.03 19.48
C GLN A 119 5.60 -3.32 19.51
N ASN A 120 5.72 -4.13 20.57
CA ASN A 120 4.93 -5.35 20.73
C ASN A 120 3.45 -5.06 20.98
N LYS A 121 3.15 -4.00 21.74
CA LYS A 121 1.78 -3.50 21.91
C LYS A 121 1.19 -3.06 20.55
N LEU A 122 1.92 -2.28 19.76
CA LEU A 122 1.45 -1.87 18.43
C LEU A 122 1.17 -3.10 17.54
N LYS A 123 2.06 -4.09 17.52
CA LYS A 123 1.83 -5.34 16.76
C LYS A 123 0.57 -6.08 17.23
N ALA A 124 0.31 -6.12 18.54
CA ALA A 124 -0.88 -6.75 19.10
C ALA A 124 -2.15 -5.98 18.72
N ASP A 125 -2.13 -4.65 18.81
CA ASP A 125 -3.25 -3.78 18.44
C ASP A 125 -3.57 -3.90 16.94
N ILE A 126 -2.55 -3.88 16.08
CA ILE A 126 -2.71 -4.13 14.63
C ILE A 126 -3.32 -5.52 14.39
N GLN A 127 -2.83 -6.55 15.09
CA GLN A 127 -3.38 -7.90 14.94
C GLN A 127 -4.85 -7.95 15.35
N ALA A 128 -5.23 -7.27 16.44
CA ALA A 128 -6.62 -7.18 16.87
C ALA A 128 -7.50 -6.51 15.81
N THR A 129 -7.02 -5.42 15.18
CA THR A 129 -7.71 -4.80 14.05
C THR A 129 -7.86 -5.79 12.89
N LEU A 130 -6.78 -6.42 12.42
CA LEU A 130 -6.83 -7.35 11.28
C LEU A 130 -7.75 -8.56 11.51
N LEU A 131 -7.88 -9.02 12.75
CA LEU A 131 -8.69 -10.17 13.12
C LEU A 131 -10.10 -9.80 13.59
N SER A 132 -10.50 -8.53 13.44
CA SER A 132 -11.87 -8.12 13.73
C SER A 132 -12.89 -8.89 12.84
N PRO A 133 -14.14 -9.02 13.27
CA PRO A 133 -15.20 -9.64 12.46
C PRO A 133 -15.38 -9.00 11.07
N ASP A 134 -15.00 -7.73 10.93
CA ASP A 134 -15.13 -6.95 9.71
C ASP A 134 -14.06 -7.32 8.67
N PHE A 135 -12.82 -7.57 9.11
CA PHE A 135 -11.69 -7.81 8.21
C PHE A 135 -11.23 -9.27 8.13
N SER A 136 -11.55 -10.10 9.11
CA SER A 136 -11.19 -11.52 9.13
C SER A 136 -11.79 -12.33 7.97
N LYS A 137 -12.87 -11.82 7.37
CA LYS A 137 -13.54 -12.40 6.20
C LYS A 137 -12.82 -12.10 4.88
N LEU A 138 -11.93 -11.11 4.86
CA LEU A 138 -11.19 -10.74 3.67
C LEU A 138 -10.18 -11.83 3.30
N PRO A 139 -9.99 -12.11 2.00
CA PRO A 139 -9.12 -13.19 1.56
C PRO A 139 -7.68 -12.96 2.03
N GLY A 140 -7.04 -14.00 2.53
CA GLY A 140 -5.62 -13.95 2.88
C GLY A 140 -5.27 -13.15 4.15
N VAL A 141 -6.17 -12.36 4.75
CA VAL A 141 -5.86 -11.56 5.95
C VAL A 141 -5.45 -12.45 7.12
N VAL A 142 -6.28 -13.44 7.47
CA VAL A 142 -6.00 -14.32 8.62
C VAL A 142 -4.74 -15.15 8.37
N LYS A 143 -4.59 -15.68 7.14
CA LYS A 143 -3.44 -16.52 6.75
C LYS A 143 -2.13 -15.74 6.75
N ASN A 144 -2.13 -14.52 6.22
CA ASN A 144 -0.94 -13.70 6.00
C ASN A 144 -0.71 -12.64 7.08
N ARG A 145 -1.50 -12.63 8.17
CA ARG A 145 -1.48 -11.59 9.21
C ARG A 145 -0.09 -11.20 9.71
N ALA A 146 0.79 -12.18 9.95
CA ALA A 146 2.14 -11.93 10.45
C ALA A 146 3.00 -11.15 9.42
N HIS A 147 2.86 -11.49 8.13
CA HIS A 147 3.51 -10.77 7.04
C HIS A 147 2.96 -9.35 6.90
N ILE A 148 1.62 -9.20 6.96
CA ILE A 148 0.96 -7.90 6.88
C ILE A 148 1.41 -6.99 8.04
N ILE A 149 1.43 -7.49 9.28
CA ILE A 149 1.93 -6.75 10.45
C ILE A 149 3.38 -6.32 10.25
N SER A 150 4.24 -7.22 9.79
CA SER A 150 5.65 -6.89 9.48
C SER A 150 5.74 -5.74 8.48
N ARG A 151 4.92 -5.78 7.42
CA ARG A 151 4.90 -4.75 6.38
C ARG A 151 4.35 -3.41 6.87
N ILE A 152 3.34 -3.41 7.75
CA ILE A 152 2.84 -2.20 8.42
C ILE A 152 3.95 -1.57 9.26
N MET A 153 4.66 -2.37 10.07
CA MET A 153 5.78 -1.90 10.89
C MET A 153 6.91 -1.31 10.03
N GLU A 154 7.23 -1.92 8.89
CA GLU A 154 8.22 -1.39 7.96
C GLU A 154 7.81 -0.03 7.38
N ILE A 155 6.54 0.11 6.98
CA ILE A 155 6.01 1.38 6.47
C ILE A 155 6.05 2.44 7.57
N ALA A 156 5.61 2.11 8.78
CA ALA A 156 5.64 3.00 9.94
C ALA A 156 7.06 3.48 10.24
N TYR A 157 8.06 2.59 10.19
CA TYR A 157 9.46 2.94 10.41
C TYR A 157 10.00 3.87 9.32
N ARG A 158 9.81 3.52 8.04
CA ARG A 158 10.38 4.27 6.91
C ARG A 158 9.69 5.61 6.65
N LYS A 159 8.42 5.73 7.05
CA LYS A 159 7.59 6.92 6.80
C LYS A 159 7.18 7.63 8.09
N ASN A 160 7.89 7.41 9.19
CA ASN A 160 7.55 7.95 10.51
C ASN A 160 7.23 9.46 10.45
N ASP A 161 8.17 10.27 9.95
CA ASP A 161 7.99 11.72 9.86
C ASP A 161 6.85 12.13 8.93
N THR A 162 6.66 11.38 7.83
CA THR A 162 5.55 11.64 6.91
C THR A 162 4.21 11.35 7.59
N ILE A 163 4.11 10.27 8.35
CA ILE A 163 2.89 9.89 9.07
C ILE A 163 2.54 10.96 10.11
N LEU A 164 3.52 11.44 10.87
CA LEU A 164 3.31 12.41 11.94
C LEU A 164 3.08 13.84 11.42
N TYR A 165 3.82 14.28 10.41
CA TYR A 165 3.95 15.71 10.11
C TYR A 165 3.52 16.14 8.71
N ALA A 166 3.18 15.21 7.81
CA ALA A 166 2.71 15.63 6.48
C ALA A 166 1.38 16.42 6.58
N GLU A 167 1.25 17.43 5.74
CA GLU A 167 -0.01 18.14 5.44
C GLU A 167 -0.74 17.51 4.24
#